data_AF-A0A0J5FNZ5-F1
#
_entry.id   AF-A0A0J5FNZ5-F1
#
_cell.length_a   1.000
_cell.length_b   1.000
_cell.length_c   1.000
_cell.angle_alpha   90.00
_cell.angle_beta   90.00
_cell.angle_gamma   90.00
#
_symmetry.space_group_name_H-M   'P 1'
#
loop_
_entity.id
_entity.type
_entity.pdbx_description
1 polymer ?
#
loop_
_entity_poly.entity_id
_entity_poly.type
_entity_poly.pdbx_seq_one_letter_code
_entity_poly.pdbx_strand_id
1 'polypeptide(L)' 'MKIAILRRNGLGDLICTQPLIKFLQKKHPNSEISLFIDAENTELAHYLCHDININIIPVSYTHL' A
#
# COMPACT_ATOMS: atom_id res chain seq x y z
N MET A 1 2.81 3.80 -16.91
CA MET A 1 3.03 2.45 -16.30
C MET A 1 2.19 2.36 -15.05
N LYS A 2 1.58 1.21 -14.77
CA LYS A 2 0.79 1.00 -13.54
C LYS A 2 1.51 0.01 -12.64
N ILE A 3 1.63 0.32 -11.36
CA ILE A 3 2.31 -0.50 -10.35
C ILE A 3 1.31 -0.81 -9.24
N ALA A 4 1.10 -2.10 -8.98
CA ALA A 4 0.33 -2.57 -7.84
C ALA A 4 1.28 -3.13 -6.77
N ILE A 5 1.12 -2.68 -5.53
CA ILE A 5 1.87 -3.17 -4.37
C ILE A 5 0.87 -3.81 -3.42
N LEU A 6 1.04 -5.09 -3.11
CA LEU A 6 0.19 -5.81 -2.16
C LEU A 6 0.93 -5.98 -0.83
N ARG A 7 0.42 -5.39 0.26
CA ARG A 7 0.88 -5.64 1.64
C ARG A 7 -0.29 -5.89 2.58
N ARG A 8 -0.51 -7.18 2.84
CA ARG A 8 -1.52 -7.70 3.79
C ARG A 8 -1.00 -7.94 5.20
N ASN A 9 0.25 -7.62 5.47
CA ASN A 9 0.89 -7.97 6.73
C ASN A 9 0.72 -6.84 7.78
N GLY A 10 1.25 -7.07 8.98
CA GLY A 10 1.13 -6.14 10.09
C GLY A 10 1.81 -4.77 9.88
N LEU A 11 1.58 -3.86 10.82
CA LEU A 11 2.01 -2.45 10.77
C LEU A 11 3.48 -2.25 10.38
N GLY A 12 4.40 -3.05 10.93
CA GLY A 12 5.84 -2.94 10.65
C GLY A 12 6.18 -3.17 9.17
N ASP A 13 5.45 -4.08 8.51
CA ASP A 13 5.64 -4.35 7.09
C ASP A 13 5.16 -3.20 6.20
N LEU A 14 4.13 -2.47 6.63
CA LEU A 14 3.66 -1.27 5.94
C LEU A 14 4.70 -0.14 6.04
N ILE A 15 5.26 0.09 7.23
CA ILE A 15 6.32 1.09 7.43
C ILE A 15 7.52 0.79 6.51
N CYS A 16 7.96 -0.47 6.47
CA CYS A 16 9.06 -0.92 5.62
C CYS A 16 8.75 -0.83 4.11
N THR A 17 7.50 -0.61 3.71
CA THR A 17 7.11 -0.44 2.31
C THR A 17 7.28 0.99 1.81
N GLN A 18 7.31 1.98 2.71
CA GLN A 18 7.43 3.40 2.35
C GLN A 18 8.71 3.71 1.53
N PRO A 19 9.91 3.19 1.88
CA PRO A 19 11.11 3.43 1.08
C PRO A 19 11.01 2.91 -0.36
N LEU A 20 10.36 1.75 -0.55
CA LEU A 20 10.12 1.18 -1.88
C LEU A 20 9.22 2.10 -2.71
N ILE A 21 8.12 2.60 -2.12
CA ILE A 21 7.20 3.52 -2.80
C ILE A 21 7.95 4.79 -3.25
N LYS A 22 8.72 5.41 -2.36
CA LYS A 22 9.49 6.63 -2.69
C LYS A 22 10.55 6.36 -3.77
N PHE A 23 11.19 5.20 -3.74
CA PHE A 23 12.11 4.79 -4.81
C PHE A 23 11.41 4.64 -6.16
N LEU A 24 10.24 4.00 -6.20
CA LEU A 24 9.45 3.81 -7.42
C LEU A 24 8.94 5.13 -7.99
N GLN A 25 8.47 6.06 -7.15
CA GLN A 25 8.10 7.41 -7.56
C GLN A 25 9.28 8.15 -8.21
N LYS A 26 10.48 8.05 -7.63
CA LYS A 26 11.69 8.67 -8.20
C LYS A 26 12.11 8.03 -9.52
N LYS A 27 12.06 6.69 -9.62
CA LYS A 27 12.50 5.95 -10.81
C LYS A 27 11.49 6.01 -11.94
N HIS A 28 10.21 6.13 -11.62
CA HIS A 28 9.09 6.12 -12.55
C HIS A 28 8.11 7.27 -12.24
N PRO A 29 8.48 8.54 -12.52
CA PRO A 29 7.73 9.71 -12.07
C PRO A 29 6.29 9.81 -12.61
N ASN A 30 6.02 9.19 -13.76
CA ASN A 30 4.69 9.16 -14.38
C ASN A 30 3.95 7.84 -14.13
N SER A 31 4.38 7.05 -13.13
CA SER A 31 3.69 5.80 -12.79
C SER A 31 2.50 6.05 -11.87
N GLU A 32 1.42 5.34 -12.15
CA GLU A 32 0.29 5.24 -11.23
C GLU A 32 0.58 4.10 -10.26
N ILE A 33 0.69 4.40 -8.97
CA ILE A 33 1.00 3.41 -7.93
C ILE A 33 -0.24 3.19 -7.07
N SER A 34 -0.63 1.93 -6.91
CA SER A 34 -1.73 1.51 -6.03
C SER A 34 -1.20 0.57 -4.95
N LEU A 35 -1.42 0.92 -3.70
CA LEU A 35 -1.10 0.12 -2.52
C LEU A 35 -2.37 -0.56 -2.02
N PHE A 36 -2.31 -1.89 -1.90
CA PHE A 36 -3.40 -2.73 -1.40
C PHE A 36 -3.06 -3.22 0.00
N ILE A 37 -3.89 -2.87 0.98
CA ILE A 37 -3.65 -3.11 2.41
C ILE A 37 -4.82 -3.83 3.08
N ASP A 38 -4.57 -4.36 4.27
CA ASP A 38 -5.64 -4.68 5.21
C ASP A 38 -6.29 -3.40 5.79
N ALA A 39 -7.57 -3.48 6.16
CA ALA A 39 -8.33 -2.37 6.72
C ALA A 39 -7.71 -1.82 8.01
N GLU A 40 -7.10 -2.67 8.84
CA GLU A 40 -6.43 -2.27 10.09
C GLU A 40 -5.28 -1.29 9.87
N ASN A 41 -4.71 -1.25 8.66
CA ASN A 41 -3.57 -0.41 8.32
C ASN A 41 -3.96 0.94 7.67
N THR A 42 -5.25 1.22 7.52
CA THR A 42 -5.76 2.35 6.71
C THR A 42 -5.20 3.69 7.14
N GLU A 43 -5.29 4.02 8.43
CA GLU A 43 -4.84 5.31 8.95
C GLU A 43 -3.33 5.52 8.74
N LEU A 44 -2.53 4.51 9.08
CA LEU A 44 -1.08 4.55 8.90
C LEU A 44 -0.68 4.65 7.42
N ALA A 45 -1.41 3.95 6.53
CA ALA A 45 -1.16 4.01 5.10
C ALA A 45 -1.41 5.42 4.55
N HIS A 46 -2.52 6.06 4.96
CA HIS A 46 -2.80 7.43 4.59
C HIS A 46 -1.76 8.41 5.15
N TYR A 47 -1.26 8.18 6.36
CA TYR A 47 -0.18 9.01 6.92
C TYR A 47 1.14 8.88 6.11
N LEU A 48 1.61 7.65 5.88
CA LEU A 48 2.91 7.40 5.27
C LEU A 48 2.94 7.56 3.74
N CYS A 49 1.82 7.28 3.08
CA CYS A 49 1.73 7.09 1.63
C CYS A 49 0.58 7.90 1.01
N HIS A 50 0.31 9.12 1.51
CA HIS A 50 -0.76 10.00 1.02
C HIS A 50 -0.69 10.35 -0.48
N ASP A 51 0.47 10.20 -1.10
CA ASP A 51 0.72 10.56 -2.50
C ASP A 51 0.35 9.47 -3.53
N ILE A 52 -0.22 8.34 -3.09
CA ILE A 52 -0.56 7.19 -3.97
C ILE A 52 -1.97 6.67 -3.69
N ASN A 53 -2.49 5.87 -4.61
CA ASN A 53 -3.81 5.26 -4.44
C ASN A 53 -3.76 4.18 -3.37
N ILE A 54 -4.58 4.30 -2.32
CA ILE A 54 -4.69 3.30 -1.25
C ILE A 54 -6.01 2.54 -1.44
N ASN A 55 -5.92 1.21 -1.47
CA ASN A 55 -7.04 0.31 -1.68
C ASN A 55 -7.09 -0.71 -0.54
N ILE A 56 -8.28 -0.88 0.04
CA ILE A 56 -8.50 -1.87 1.10
C ILE A 56 -8.82 -3.21 0.44
N ILE A 57 -8.09 -4.25 0.82
CA ILE A 57 -8.37 -5.62 0.41
C ILE A 57 -9.57 -6.11 1.24
N PRO A 58 -10.66 -6.57 0.62
CA PRO A 58 -11.80 -7.08 1.36
C PRO A 58 -11.41 -8.33 2.15
N VAL A 59 -11.78 -8.35 3.43
CA VAL A 59 -11.60 -9.53 4.29
C VAL A 59 -12.50 -10.63 3.75
N SER A 60 -11.89 -11.74 3.34
CA SER A 60 -12.64 -12.94 2.97
C SER A 60 -13.06 -13.64 4.26
N TYR A 61 -14.32 -13.48 4.67
CA TYR A 61 -14.88 -14.32 5.72
C TYR A 61 -15.04 -15.74 5.18
N THR A 62 -14.01 -16.58 5.33
CA THR A 62 -14.24 -18.03 5.37
C THR A 62 -14.87 -18.33 6.73
N HIS A 63 -16.20 -18.44 6.75
CA HIS A 63 -16.91 -19.11 7.83
C HIS A 63 -16.46 -20.57 7.85
N LEU A 64 -15.49 -20.89 8.69
CA LEU A 64 -15.11 -22.25 9.10
C LEU A 64 -14.95 -22.26 10.61
#